data_AF-A0A093EZ91-F1
#
_entry.id   AF-A0A093EZ91-F1
#
_cell.length_a   1.000
_cell.length_b   1.000
_cell.length_c   1.000
_cell.angle_alpha   90.00
_cell.angle_beta   90.00
_cell.angle_gamma   90.00
#
_symmetry.space_group_name_H-M   'P 1'
#
loop_
_entity.id
_entity.type
_entity.pdbx_description
1 polymer ?
#
loop_
_entity_poly.entity_id
_entity_poly.type
_entity_poly.pdbx_seq_one_letter_code
_entity_poly.pdbx_strand_id
1 'polypeptide(L)'
;KTAENFRQFCTGEFRKDGVPIGYKGSTFHRVIKDFMIQGGDFVNGDGTGVASIYRGPFADENFKLKHSAPGLLSMANSGPSTNGCQFFITCSKCDWLDGKHVVFGKIVDGLLVMRKIENVPTGPNNKPKLPVVISQCGEM
;
A
#
# COMPACT_ATOMS: atom_id res chain seq x y z
N LYS A 1 -4.33 1.76 14.82
CA LYS A 1 -3.11 0.94 14.68
C LYS A 1 -2.62 0.96 13.24
N THR A 2 -3.45 0.59 12.27
CA THR A 2 -3.07 0.52 10.85
C THR A 2 -2.59 1.86 10.31
N ALA A 3 -3.30 2.96 10.63
CA ALA A 3 -2.90 4.30 10.20
C ALA A 3 -1.53 4.73 10.76
N GLU A 4 -1.22 4.41 12.01
CA GLU A 4 0.06 4.76 12.64
C GLU A 4 1.23 3.96 12.03
N ASN A 5 1.00 2.68 11.73
CA ASN A 5 1.98 1.87 10.99
C ASN A 5 2.33 2.49 9.63
N PHE A 6 1.32 2.92 8.88
CA PHE A 6 1.53 3.57 7.59
C PHE A 6 2.24 4.93 7.74
N ARG A 7 1.79 5.78 8.68
CA ARG A 7 2.36 7.11 8.94
C ARG A 7 3.86 7.02 9.26
N GLN A 8 4.26 6.11 10.15
CA GLN A 8 5.68 5.94 10.51
C GLN A 8 6.55 5.48 9.34
N PHE A 9 6.01 4.69 8.41
CA PHE A 9 6.73 4.32 7.18
C PHE A 9 6.75 5.45 6.14
N CYS A 10 5.81 6.40 6.18
CA CYS A 10 5.91 7.63 5.39
C CYS A 10 7.01 8.55 5.92
N THR A 11 7.11 8.72 7.25
CA THR A 11 8.05 9.65 7.89
C THR A 11 9.46 9.08 8.06
N GLY A 12 9.60 7.75 8.13
CA GLY A 12 10.87 7.10 8.46
C GLY A 12 11.23 7.21 9.95
N GLU A 13 10.26 7.49 10.82
CA GLU A 13 10.45 7.51 12.28
C GLU A 13 10.78 6.12 12.83
N PHE A 14 10.21 5.08 12.22
CA PHE A 14 10.56 3.71 12.59
C PHE A 14 11.95 3.35 12.09
N ARG A 15 12.80 2.89 13.01
CA ARG A 15 14.17 2.47 12.72
C ARG A 15 14.35 0.99 13.00
N LYS A 16 15.08 0.32 12.11
CA LYS A 16 15.58 -1.04 12.32
C LYS A 16 17.10 -1.00 12.26
N ASP A 17 17.75 -1.50 13.31
CA ASP A 17 19.22 -1.49 13.45
C ASP A 17 19.83 -0.08 13.29
N GLY A 18 19.14 0.93 13.81
CA GLY A 18 19.55 2.34 13.75
C GLY A 18 19.24 3.05 12.42
N VAL A 19 18.80 2.31 11.39
CA VAL A 19 18.49 2.83 10.05
C VAL A 19 16.99 3.11 9.90
N PRO A 20 16.59 4.32 9.45
CA PRO A 20 15.20 4.60 9.06
C PRO A 20 14.73 3.64 7.95
N ILE A 21 13.58 3.02 8.15
CA ILE A 21 12.93 2.20 7.12
C ILE A 21 11.53 2.72 6.81
N GLY A 22 11.10 2.59 5.55
CA GLY A 22 9.81 3.11 5.14
C GLY A 22 9.65 3.16 3.62
N TYR A 23 8.66 3.92 3.17
CA TYR A 23 8.22 3.93 1.78
C TYR A 23 9.11 4.73 0.83
N LYS A 24 10.02 5.56 1.34
CA LYS A 24 10.93 6.35 0.50
C LYS A 24 11.81 5.44 -0.35
N GLY A 25 11.73 5.61 -1.68
CA GLY A 25 12.44 4.78 -2.65
C GLY A 25 11.78 3.43 -2.97
N SER A 26 10.71 3.05 -2.24
CA SER A 26 9.93 1.85 -2.57
C SER A 26 9.12 2.04 -3.86
N THR A 27 8.54 0.95 -4.37
CA THR A 27 7.84 0.96 -5.67
C THR A 27 6.41 0.43 -5.59
N PHE A 28 5.61 0.79 -6.59
CA PHE A 28 4.38 0.08 -6.93
C PHE A 28 4.74 -1.12 -7.79
N HIS A 29 4.82 -2.30 -7.19
CA HIS A 29 5.27 -3.52 -7.85
C HIS A 29 4.16 -4.23 -8.65
N ARG A 30 2.89 -3.83 -8.46
CA ARG A 30 1.74 -4.43 -9.16
C ARG A 30 0.67 -3.38 -9.46
N VAL A 31 0.29 -3.26 -10.73
CA VAL A 31 -0.70 -2.29 -11.22
C VAL A 31 -1.74 -3.00 -12.06
N ILE A 32 -3.00 -3.01 -11.62
CA ILE A 32 -4.11 -3.65 -12.34
C ILE A 32 -5.13 -2.56 -12.65
N LYS A 33 -5.17 -2.16 -13.92
CA LYS A 33 -6.11 -1.16 -14.43
C LYS A 33 -7.55 -1.56 -14.09
N ASP A 34 -8.36 -0.57 -13.71
CA ASP A 34 -9.76 -0.71 -13.30
C ASP A 34 -9.96 -1.56 -12.02
N PHE A 35 -8.88 -1.86 -11.29
CA PHE A 35 -8.92 -2.57 -10.02
C PHE A 35 -8.13 -1.84 -8.93
N MET A 36 -6.80 -1.89 -8.94
CA MET A 36 -5.96 -1.32 -7.88
C MET A 36 -4.49 -1.13 -8.29
N ILE A 37 -3.77 -0.34 -7.51
CA ILE A 37 -2.31 -0.22 -7.57
C ILE A 37 -1.71 -0.59 -6.20
N GLN A 38 -0.76 -1.53 -6.17
CA GLN A 38 -0.17 -2.08 -4.93
C GLN A 38 1.32 -1.77 -4.86
N GLY A 39 1.76 -1.38 -3.67
CA GLY A 39 3.13 -1.00 -3.36
C GLY A 39 3.44 -1.15 -1.87
N GLY A 40 4.47 -0.44 -1.42
CA GLY A 40 4.87 -0.42 0.00
C GLY A 40 5.74 -1.60 0.44
N ASP A 41 6.11 -2.50 -0.48
CA ASP A 41 7.13 -3.52 -0.23
C ASP A 41 8.53 -2.90 -0.31
N PHE A 42 8.97 -2.28 0.78
CA PHE A 42 10.35 -1.78 0.93
C PHE A 42 11.32 -2.86 1.41
N VAL A 43 10.86 -4.10 1.61
CA VAL A 43 11.70 -5.20 2.12
C VAL A 43 12.30 -5.97 0.95
N ASN A 44 11.46 -6.43 0.02
CA ASN A 44 11.86 -7.24 -1.14
C ASN A 44 11.49 -6.59 -2.48
N GLY A 45 10.51 -5.67 -2.51
CA GLY A 45 10.08 -4.98 -3.72
C GLY A 45 9.34 -5.84 -4.75
N ASP A 46 8.86 -7.02 -4.35
CA ASP A 46 8.24 -8.00 -5.25
C ASP A 46 6.86 -8.50 -4.77
N GLY A 47 6.40 -8.04 -3.61
CA GLY A 47 5.14 -8.41 -3.00
C GLY A 47 5.25 -9.50 -1.94
N THR A 48 6.46 -10.00 -1.66
CA THR A 48 6.70 -11.01 -0.60
C THR A 48 7.13 -10.38 0.73
N GLY A 49 7.56 -9.13 0.72
CA GLY A 49 8.08 -8.45 1.91
C GLY A 49 6.99 -8.15 2.94
N VAL A 50 7.30 -8.44 4.21
CA VAL A 50 6.42 -8.15 5.35
C VAL A 50 7.22 -7.47 6.45
N ALA A 51 6.80 -6.27 6.84
CA ALA A 51 7.32 -5.54 7.98
C ALA A 51 6.21 -4.68 8.59
N SER A 52 6.25 -4.47 9.90
CA SER A 52 5.40 -3.48 10.56
C SER A 52 6.17 -2.83 11.70
N ILE A 53 5.68 -1.69 12.17
CA ILE A 53 6.21 -1.05 13.37
C ILE A 53 6.00 -1.90 14.65
N TYR A 54 5.16 -2.93 14.55
CA TYR A 54 4.83 -3.86 15.64
C TYR A 54 5.65 -5.15 15.62
N ARG A 55 6.69 -5.23 14.77
CA ARG A 55 7.58 -6.39 14.58
C ARG A 55 6.88 -7.63 14.01
N GLY A 56 6.82 -7.69 12.67
CA GLY A 56 6.20 -8.80 11.92
C GLY A 56 4.78 -8.44 11.43
N PRO A 57 3.97 -9.42 11.00
CA PRO A 57 2.58 -9.17 10.64
C PRO A 57 1.72 -8.77 11.85
N PHE A 58 0.65 -8.01 11.62
CA PHE A 58 -0.30 -7.61 12.66
C PHE A 58 -1.76 -7.83 12.26
N ALA A 59 -2.62 -7.91 13.29
CA ALA A 59 -4.03 -8.24 13.16
C ALA A 59 -4.85 -7.20 12.38
N ASP A 60 -5.95 -7.64 11.77
CA ASP A 60 -6.92 -6.75 11.15
C ASP A 60 -7.60 -5.88 12.22
N GLU A 61 -7.41 -4.56 12.14
CA GLU A 61 -7.90 -3.66 13.19
C GLU A 61 -9.44 -3.60 13.24
N ASN A 62 -10.09 -3.51 12.08
CA ASN A 62 -11.54 -3.65 11.88
C ASN A 62 -11.88 -3.60 10.37
N PHE A 63 -13.12 -3.93 10.01
CA PHE A 63 -13.65 -3.82 8.64
C PHE A 63 -14.82 -2.83 8.55
N LYS A 64 -14.77 -1.72 9.29
CA LYS A 64 -15.86 -0.73 9.32
C LYS A 64 -15.99 0.04 8.00
N LEU A 65 -14.85 0.33 7.37
CA LEU A 65 -14.76 1.05 6.10
C LEU A 65 -14.81 0.07 4.93
N LYS A 66 -15.56 0.43 3.89
CA LYS A 66 -15.79 -0.38 2.69
C LYS A 66 -14.96 0.12 1.52
N HIS A 67 -14.68 -0.75 0.56
CA HIS A 67 -14.00 -0.41 -0.70
C HIS A 67 -14.98 0.19 -1.71
N SER A 68 -15.73 1.21 -1.29
CA SER A 68 -16.91 1.73 -1.99
C SER A 68 -16.60 2.65 -3.18
N ALA A 69 -15.36 3.11 -3.32
CA ALA A 69 -14.96 4.08 -4.33
C ALA A 69 -13.47 3.96 -4.73
N PRO A 70 -13.06 4.55 -5.87
CA PRO A 70 -11.65 4.77 -6.18
C PRO A 70 -10.95 5.71 -5.17
N GLY A 71 -9.63 5.57 -5.05
CA GLY A 71 -8.78 6.40 -4.21
C GLY A 71 -8.78 6.02 -2.73
N LEU A 72 -9.35 4.87 -2.36
CA LEU A 72 -9.30 4.36 -0.98
C LEU A 72 -7.99 3.60 -0.76
N LEU A 73 -7.38 3.84 0.40
CA LEU A 73 -6.14 3.22 0.84
C LEU A 73 -6.46 2.04 1.76
N SER A 74 -5.94 0.86 1.43
CA SER A 74 -6.26 -0.39 2.11
C SER A 74 -5.03 -1.30 2.26
N MET A 75 -5.01 -2.12 3.31
CA MET A 75 -3.88 -3.01 3.59
C MET A 75 -3.86 -4.20 2.64
N ALA A 76 -2.71 -4.46 2.02
CA ALA A 76 -2.45 -5.74 1.37
C ALA A 76 -2.06 -6.77 2.44
N ASN A 77 -2.57 -7.99 2.32
CA ASN A 77 -2.30 -9.09 3.23
C ASN A 77 -2.33 -10.43 2.48
N SER A 78 -1.89 -11.50 3.12
CA SER A 78 -1.86 -12.88 2.60
C SER A 78 -2.79 -13.80 3.38
N GLY A 79 -3.90 -13.27 3.89
CA GLY A 79 -4.84 -13.97 4.77
C GLY A 79 -5.17 -13.17 6.04
N PRO A 80 -6.13 -13.65 6.85
CA PRO A 80 -6.55 -12.97 8.07
C PRO A 80 -5.37 -12.62 8.99
N SER A 81 -5.35 -11.40 9.50
CA SER A 81 -4.35 -10.92 10.46
C SER A 81 -2.89 -10.98 9.99
N THR A 82 -2.66 -10.77 8.69
CA THR A 82 -1.31 -10.72 8.09
C THR A 82 -0.94 -9.35 7.52
N ASN A 83 -1.44 -8.27 8.13
CA ASN A 83 -1.11 -6.91 7.71
C ASN A 83 0.38 -6.63 7.95
N GLY A 84 1.04 -5.99 6.99
CA GLY A 84 2.46 -5.65 7.07
C GLY A 84 2.72 -4.21 6.65
N CYS A 85 3.60 -4.06 5.66
CA CYS A 85 4.01 -2.77 5.11
C CYS A 85 3.31 -2.47 3.79
N GLN A 86 2.87 -3.51 3.09
CA GLN A 86 2.25 -3.38 1.79
C GLN A 86 0.82 -2.83 1.89
N PHE A 87 0.48 -2.01 0.90
CA PHE A 87 -0.82 -1.38 0.77
C PHE A 87 -1.24 -1.36 -0.70
N PHE A 88 -2.53 -1.14 -0.94
CA PHE A 88 -3.04 -0.82 -2.26
C PHE A 88 -3.98 0.38 -2.24
N ILE A 89 -4.10 1.02 -3.39
CA ILE A 89 -5.05 2.10 -3.64
C ILE A 89 -6.07 1.59 -4.66
N THR A 90 -7.37 1.70 -4.32
CA THR A 90 -8.44 1.28 -5.22
C THR A 90 -8.52 2.19 -6.45
N CYS A 91 -8.67 1.61 -7.64
CA CYS A 91 -8.91 2.35 -8.87
C CYS A 91 -10.40 2.33 -9.29
N SER A 92 -11.15 1.39 -8.70
CA SER A 92 -12.59 1.17 -8.86
C SER A 92 -13.21 0.77 -7.51
N LYS A 93 -14.54 0.60 -7.47
CA LYS A 93 -15.23 -0.02 -6.32
C LYS A 93 -14.88 -1.52 -6.26
N CYS A 94 -14.53 -2.02 -5.07
CA CYS A 94 -14.01 -3.38 -4.88
C CYS A 94 -14.74 -4.12 -3.74
N ASP A 95 -16.08 -4.23 -3.83
CA ASP A 95 -16.93 -4.75 -2.74
C ASP A 95 -16.53 -6.15 -2.25
N TRP A 96 -15.93 -6.99 -3.10
CA TRP A 96 -15.51 -8.35 -2.76
C TRP A 96 -14.29 -8.42 -1.82
N LEU A 97 -13.65 -7.27 -1.56
CA LEU A 97 -12.54 -7.11 -0.62
C LEU A 97 -13.00 -6.69 0.78
N ASP A 98 -14.27 -6.29 0.94
CA ASP A 98 -14.85 -5.96 2.25
C ASP A 98 -14.79 -7.18 3.17
N GLY A 99 -14.39 -6.95 4.43
CA GLY A 99 -14.19 -8.02 5.42
C GLY A 99 -12.88 -8.81 5.25
N LYS A 100 -12.06 -8.50 4.24
CA LYS A 100 -10.78 -9.18 3.97
C LYS A 100 -9.57 -8.25 4.07
N HIS A 101 -9.75 -7.00 3.69
CA HIS A 101 -8.71 -5.97 3.71
C HIS A 101 -9.18 -4.76 4.51
N VAL A 102 -8.29 -4.26 5.37
CA VAL A 102 -8.58 -3.09 6.22
C VAL A 102 -8.41 -1.82 5.40
N VAL A 103 -9.50 -1.13 5.08
CA VAL A 103 -9.46 0.25 4.56
C VAL A 103 -9.11 1.18 5.72
N PHE A 104 -8.09 2.02 5.52
CA PHE A 104 -7.56 2.89 6.58
C PHE A 104 -7.28 4.33 6.16
N GLY A 105 -7.54 4.69 4.90
CA GLY A 105 -7.34 6.06 4.41
C GLY A 105 -7.96 6.30 3.04
N LYS A 106 -7.76 7.51 2.52
CA LYS A 106 -8.17 7.90 1.16
C LYS A 106 -7.27 9.00 0.62
N ILE A 107 -7.15 9.06 -0.70
CA ILE A 107 -6.57 10.20 -1.41
C ILE A 107 -7.48 11.42 -1.20
N VAL A 108 -6.91 12.52 -0.71
CA VAL A 108 -7.60 13.81 -0.58
C VAL A 108 -7.22 14.77 -1.71
N ASP A 109 -5.99 14.67 -2.21
CA ASP A 109 -5.48 15.38 -3.38
C ASP A 109 -4.53 14.47 -4.17
N GLY A 110 -4.38 14.70 -5.48
CA GLY A 110 -3.50 13.90 -6.34
C GLY A 110 -4.15 12.68 -7.00
N LEU A 111 -5.49 12.65 -7.14
CA LEU A 111 -6.20 11.55 -7.82
C LEU A 111 -5.71 11.34 -9.26
N LEU A 112 -5.30 12.42 -9.95
CA LEU A 112 -4.70 12.37 -11.27
C LEU A 112 -3.37 11.57 -11.29
N VAL A 113 -2.56 11.66 -10.22
CA VAL A 113 -1.31 10.89 -10.09
C VAL A 113 -1.62 9.41 -10.00
N MET A 114 -2.62 9.03 -9.19
CA MET A 114 -3.09 7.64 -9.11
C MET A 114 -3.54 7.12 -10.48
N ARG A 115 -4.29 7.91 -11.26
CA ARG A 115 -4.70 7.54 -12.63
C ARG A 115 -3.53 7.43 -13.60
N LYS A 116 -2.48 8.24 -13.47
CA LYS A 116 -1.26 8.09 -14.27
C LYS A 116 -0.54 6.78 -13.95
N ILE A 117 -0.45 6.42 -12.67
CA ILE A 117 0.14 5.13 -12.24
C ILE A 117 -0.69 3.97 -12.78
N GLU A 118 -2.01 4.02 -12.64
CA GLU A 118 -2.94 2.98 -13.12
C GLU A 118 -2.78 2.66 -14.60
N ASN A 119 -2.45 3.66 -15.43
CA ASN A 119 -2.31 3.51 -16.88
C ASN A 119 -0.88 3.20 -17.35
N VAL A 120 0.07 2.94 -16.44
CA VAL A 120 1.42 2.53 -16.82
C VAL A 120 1.37 1.18 -17.56
N PRO A 121 2.15 0.98 -18.64
CA PRO A 121 2.24 -0.32 -19.29
C PRO A 121 2.75 -1.40 -18.32
N THR A 122 2.04 -2.53 -18.24
CA THR A 122 2.42 -3.66 -17.39
C THR A 122 2.83 -4.88 -18.22
N GLY A 123 3.62 -5.76 -17.61
CA GLY A 123 4.04 -7.05 -18.15
C GLY A 123 3.40 -8.22 -17.39
N PRO A 124 4.04 -9.41 -17.40
CA PRO A 124 3.59 -10.56 -16.62
C PRO A 124 3.35 -10.22 -15.14
N ASN A 125 2.34 -10.87 -14.54
CA ASN A 125 1.87 -10.62 -13.17
C ASN A 125 1.45 -9.15 -12.89
N ASN A 126 1.10 -8.39 -13.93
CA ASN A 126 0.72 -6.98 -13.82
C ASN A 126 1.81 -6.08 -13.21
N LYS A 127 3.08 -6.48 -13.34
CA LYS A 127 4.22 -5.65 -12.92
C LYS A 127 4.44 -4.51 -13.92
N PRO A 128 4.56 -3.25 -13.49
CA PRO A 128 4.92 -2.14 -14.38
C PRO A 128 6.21 -2.41 -15.17
N LYS A 129 6.20 -2.14 -16.47
CA LYS A 129 7.39 -2.21 -17.33
C LYS A 129 8.39 -1.10 -17.02
N LEU A 130 7.87 0.04 -16.55
CA LEU A 130 8.64 1.18 -16.07
C LEU A 130 8.53 1.25 -14.55
N PRO A 131 9.64 1.45 -13.81
CA PRO A 131 9.59 1.59 -12.37
C PRO A 131 8.69 2.76 -11.93
N VAL A 132 7.71 2.48 -11.08
CA VAL A 132 6.89 3.51 -10.43
C VAL A 132 7.37 3.65 -8.99
N VAL A 133 8.17 4.68 -8.73
CA VAL A 133 8.91 4.87 -7.48
C VAL A 133 8.27 5.95 -6.62
N ILE A 134 8.16 5.71 -5.32
CA ILE A 134 7.86 6.73 -4.31
C ILE A 134 9.16 7.49 -4.04
N SER A 135 9.43 8.52 -4.85
CA SER A 135 10.69 9.27 -4.77
C SER A 135 10.87 9.97 -3.41
N GLN A 136 9.78 10.48 -2.85
CA GLN A 136 9.75 11.08 -1.53
C GLN A 136 8.40 10.83 -0.84
N CYS A 137 8.40 10.75 0.49
CA CYS A 137 7.21 10.67 1.33
C CYS A 137 7.47 11.32 2.69
N GLY A 138 6.39 11.62 3.42
CA GLY A 138 6.42 12.26 4.74
C GLY A 138 5.01 12.50 5.27
N GLU A 139 4.89 13.41 6.23
CA GLU A 139 3.63 13.90 6.79
C GLU A 139 3.49 15.40 6.46
N MET A 140 2.26 15.85 6.23
CA MET A 140 1.92 17.23 5.82
C MET A 140 1.52 18.08 7.01
#